data_AF-A0A1D6FEA3-F1
#
_entry.id   AF-A0A1D6FEA3-F1
#
_cell.length_a   1.000
_cell.length_b   1.000
_cell.length_c   1.000
_cell.angle_alpha   90.00
_cell.angle_beta   90.00
_cell.angle_gamma   90.00
#
_symmetry.space_group_name_H-M   'P 1'
#
loop_
_entity.id
_entity.type
_entity.pdbx_description
1 polymer ?
#
loop_
_entity_poly.entity_id
_entity_poly.type
_entity_poly.pdbx_seq_one_letter_code
_entity_poly.pdbx_strand_id
1 'polypeptide(L)'
;MDLDLDDYVDPYEEAEAEAAAAEDGSDDPDEDDSDAESDYEEESFGLLKSGKHRVRNPDGTFRCPFCPGKKKQGYKIKDLLQHADGIGVSSKHRRHGRERANHRAFARFVRTEPSFAEDLVGITGIQGAIKPTPANRDGSTNGDGKAKANVDTAGSSSVAAKVGLPREVERFSWPWACVLAAGAGFNTEDFAGRVAMFSSVEVVPLFVDEVEVAETFAVVRFTNDWSGFSDALTLENHFSINKLGKKEFEMRDNGIGSVEGDGGEGEVKVYGWVARAEDYDSPSVVGRFLRKHTVLKTIDEVSKTELEKSGEMVAILASKIEEKNRHLQDLETKKNATELSISRLEEDNRKLHEAYNEGLVKMLCGFSKRMKT
;
A
#
# COMPACT_ATOMS: atom_id res chain seq x y z
N MET A 1 15.55 -5.02 87.45
CA MET A 1 14.33 -5.56 86.82
C MET A 1 14.21 -4.75 85.56
N ASP A 2 14.97 -5.17 84.58
CA ASP A 2 15.21 -4.42 83.36
C ASP A 2 14.46 -5.19 82.29
N LEU A 3 13.36 -4.60 81.83
CA LEU A 3 12.51 -5.16 80.80
C LEU A 3 13.10 -4.72 79.46
N ASP A 4 13.53 -5.72 78.67
CA ASP A 4 13.97 -5.58 77.29
C ASP A 4 12.86 -4.97 76.42
N LEU A 5 13.18 -3.87 75.74
CA LEU A 5 12.27 -3.07 74.92
C LEU A 5 12.80 -3.01 73.47
N ASP A 6 12.96 -4.16 72.84
CA ASP A 6 13.44 -4.28 71.45
C ASP A 6 12.40 -4.96 70.54
N ASP A 7 11.21 -4.36 70.40
CA ASP A 7 10.30 -4.73 69.30
C ASP A 7 9.30 -3.61 68.92
N TYR A 8 9.76 -2.36 68.89
CA TYR A 8 8.96 -1.25 68.34
C TYR A 8 9.40 -0.97 66.90
N VAL A 9 8.71 -1.61 65.95
CA VAL A 9 8.73 -1.24 64.53
C VAL A 9 7.88 0.02 64.36
N ASP A 10 8.49 1.08 63.82
CA ASP A 10 7.81 2.36 63.58
C ASP A 10 6.79 2.20 62.43
N PRO A 11 5.48 2.38 62.68
CA PRO A 11 4.45 2.24 61.67
C PRO A 11 4.54 3.26 60.52
N TYR A 12 5.43 4.25 60.58
CA TYR A 12 5.72 5.14 59.44
C TYR A 12 6.79 4.60 58.48
N GLU A 13 7.71 3.73 58.93
CA GLU A 13 8.71 3.11 58.05
C GLU A 13 8.09 2.03 57.15
N GLU A 14 7.11 1.27 57.66
CA GLU A 14 6.41 0.24 56.86
C GLU A 14 5.51 0.87 55.78
N ALA A 15 4.92 2.04 56.05
CA ALA A 15 4.11 2.79 55.09
C ALA A 15 4.94 3.45 53.98
N GLU A 16 6.17 3.92 54.26
CA GLU A 16 7.09 4.41 53.23
C GLU A 16 7.64 3.27 52.36
N ALA A 17 7.87 2.08 52.93
CA ALA A 17 8.29 0.89 52.19
C ALA A 17 7.17 0.35 51.26
N GLU A 18 5.90 0.37 51.68
CA GLU A 18 4.77 0.02 50.81
C GLU A 18 4.48 1.12 49.76
N ALA A 19 4.68 2.40 50.07
CA ALA A 19 4.55 3.48 49.09
C ALA A 19 5.67 3.45 48.02
N ALA A 20 6.90 3.06 48.40
CA ALA A 20 8.01 2.90 47.46
C ALA A 20 7.88 1.65 46.56
N ALA A 21 7.12 0.63 46.98
CA ALA A 21 6.84 -0.57 46.19
C ALA A 21 5.63 -0.41 45.23
N ALA A 22 4.87 0.68 45.34
CA ALA A 22 3.71 0.97 44.49
C ALA A 22 4.02 1.90 43.29
N GLU A 23 5.27 2.34 43.13
CA GLU A 23 5.72 3.25 42.07
C GLU A 23 6.78 2.60 41.16
N ASP A 24 6.62 1.31 40.84
CA ASP A 24 7.26 0.66 39.67
C ASP A 24 6.19 0.09 38.73
N GLY A 25 5.26 0.97 38.35
CA GLY A 25 4.40 0.81 37.19
C GLY A 25 4.87 1.82 36.14
N SER A 26 5.94 1.48 35.44
CA SER A 26 6.41 2.21 34.25
C SER A 26 5.39 2.03 33.11
N ASP A 27 4.29 2.78 33.17
CA ASP A 27 3.43 3.05 32.01
C ASP A 27 4.18 4.02 31.07
N ASP A 28 5.08 3.46 30.27
CA ASP A 28 5.69 4.12 29.12
C ASP A 28 4.78 3.83 27.90
N PRO A 29 3.99 4.80 27.39
CA PRO A 29 3.02 4.57 26.32
C PRO A 29 3.64 4.42 24.91
N ASP A 30 4.95 4.27 24.83
CA ASP A 30 5.73 4.13 23.59
C ASP A 30 6.41 2.76 23.44
N GLU A 31 5.95 1.71 24.15
CA GLU A 31 6.31 0.34 23.77
C GLU A 31 5.72 0.02 22.39
N ASP A 32 6.63 -0.14 21.44
CA ASP A 32 6.44 -0.48 20.03
C ASP A 32 5.67 -1.82 19.87
N ASP A 33 4.34 -1.72 19.85
CA ASP A 33 3.34 -2.79 19.65
C ASP A 33 3.34 -3.38 18.21
N SER A 34 4.48 -3.29 17.50
CA SER A 34 4.58 -3.82 16.13
C SER A 34 4.59 -5.35 16.08
N ASP A 35 5.01 -6.03 17.16
CA ASP A 35 5.06 -7.49 17.25
C ASP A 35 3.72 -8.14 17.69
N ALA A 36 2.71 -7.37 18.11
CA ALA A 36 1.39 -7.93 18.49
C ALA A 36 0.30 -7.72 17.43
N GLU A 37 0.48 -6.83 16.42
CA GLU A 37 -0.55 -6.60 15.39
C GLU A 37 -0.90 -7.90 14.61
N SER A 38 0.06 -8.81 14.41
CA SER A 38 -0.19 -10.10 13.71
C SER A 38 -1.06 -11.07 14.51
N ASP A 39 -0.88 -11.10 15.82
CA ASP A 39 -1.61 -12.02 16.71
C ASP A 39 -3.08 -11.62 16.79
N TYR A 40 -3.35 -10.30 16.87
CA TYR A 40 -4.70 -9.75 16.82
C TYR A 40 -5.38 -9.95 15.46
N GLU A 41 -4.63 -9.98 14.35
CA GLU A 41 -5.19 -10.22 13.02
C GLU A 41 -5.69 -11.67 12.88
N GLU A 42 -4.89 -12.65 13.30
CA GLU A 42 -5.26 -14.07 13.20
C GLU A 42 -6.41 -14.42 14.16
N GLU A 43 -6.41 -13.87 15.39
CA GLU A 43 -7.52 -14.02 16.34
C GLU A 43 -8.83 -13.48 15.75
N SER A 44 -8.79 -12.28 15.19
CA SER A 44 -9.95 -11.61 14.58
C SER A 44 -10.47 -12.37 13.36
N PHE A 45 -9.56 -12.92 12.55
CA PHE A 45 -9.92 -13.75 11.41
C PHE A 45 -10.63 -15.04 11.86
N GLY A 46 -10.14 -15.68 12.93
CA GLY A 46 -10.80 -16.83 13.57
C GLY A 46 -12.21 -16.50 14.07
N LEU A 47 -12.41 -15.32 14.68
CA LEU A 47 -13.72 -14.86 15.12
C LEU A 47 -14.70 -14.61 13.95
N LEU A 48 -14.23 -14.12 12.81
CA LEU A 48 -15.05 -13.96 11.60
C LEU A 48 -15.49 -15.31 11.04
N LYS A 49 -14.59 -16.29 10.98
CA LYS A 49 -14.90 -17.68 10.58
C LYS A 49 -15.87 -18.40 11.50
N SER A 50 -15.83 -18.09 12.80
CA SER A 50 -16.77 -18.66 13.77
C SER A 50 -18.24 -18.22 13.58
N GLY A 51 -18.51 -17.31 12.63
CA GLY A 51 -19.87 -16.87 12.28
C GLY A 51 -20.50 -15.91 13.30
N LYS A 52 -19.75 -15.48 14.32
CA LYS A 52 -20.23 -14.55 15.36
C LYS A 52 -20.52 -13.14 14.85
N HIS A 53 -20.06 -12.80 13.65
CA HIS A 53 -20.19 -11.47 13.06
C HIS A 53 -21.11 -11.48 11.84
N ARG A 54 -22.13 -10.61 11.85
CA ARG A 54 -23.05 -10.46 10.71
C ARG A 54 -22.48 -9.47 9.69
N VAL A 55 -21.99 -10.01 8.58
CA VAL A 55 -21.31 -9.25 7.51
C VAL A 55 -22.25 -8.90 6.35
N ARG A 56 -23.20 -9.77 6.03
CA ARG A 56 -24.23 -9.56 5.01
C ARG A 56 -25.57 -9.24 5.66
N ASN A 57 -26.23 -8.19 5.19
CA ASN A 57 -27.58 -7.81 5.62
C ASN A 57 -28.64 -8.56 4.79
N PRO A 58 -29.89 -8.69 5.29
CA PRO A 58 -30.98 -9.32 4.54
C PRO A 58 -31.32 -8.64 3.21
N ASP A 59 -30.96 -7.36 3.05
CA ASP A 59 -31.17 -6.55 1.85
C ASP A 59 -30.08 -6.76 0.77
N GLY A 60 -29.11 -7.64 1.00
CA GLY A 60 -27.99 -7.91 0.09
C GLY A 60 -26.85 -6.88 0.20
N THR A 61 -26.95 -5.90 1.09
CA THR A 61 -25.84 -4.97 1.38
C THR A 61 -24.87 -5.56 2.40
N PHE A 62 -23.66 -5.01 2.47
CA PHE A 62 -22.62 -5.49 3.38
C PHE A 62 -22.29 -4.48 4.48
N ARG A 63 -21.78 -4.99 5.59
CA ARG A 63 -21.46 -4.22 6.79
C ARG A 63 -20.08 -4.59 7.32
N CYS A 64 -19.32 -3.58 7.78
CA CYS A 64 -18.12 -3.82 8.57
C CYS A 64 -18.50 -4.12 10.03
N PRO A 65 -18.16 -5.30 10.57
CA PRO A 65 -18.49 -5.67 11.95
C PRO A 65 -17.75 -4.82 12.99
N PHE A 66 -16.58 -4.30 12.64
CA PHE A 66 -15.71 -3.52 13.52
C PHE A 66 -16.02 -2.01 13.53
N CYS A 67 -17.01 -1.56 12.76
CA CYS A 67 -17.45 -0.16 12.72
C CYS A 67 -18.95 0.01 13.09
N PRO A 68 -19.39 -0.41 14.29
CA PRO A 68 -20.76 -0.18 14.74
C PRO A 68 -21.00 1.32 14.99
N GLY A 69 -21.95 1.93 14.25
CA GLY A 69 -22.42 3.31 14.54
C GLY A 69 -22.16 4.36 13.47
N LYS A 70 -21.46 4.05 12.37
CA LYS A 70 -21.30 5.00 11.24
C LYS A 70 -22.59 5.10 10.43
N LYS A 71 -22.97 6.31 9.96
CA LYS A 71 -24.23 6.62 9.23
C LYS A 71 -24.46 5.80 7.95
N LYS A 72 -23.44 5.14 7.39
CA LYS A 72 -23.55 4.19 6.28
C LYS A 72 -23.23 2.77 6.77
N GLN A 73 -24.22 1.89 6.80
CA GLN A 73 -24.09 0.47 7.21
C GLN A 73 -24.49 -0.51 6.09
N GLY A 74 -24.88 0.00 4.92
CA GLY A 74 -25.13 -0.78 3.71
C GLY A 74 -24.11 -0.39 2.64
N TYR A 75 -23.01 -1.13 2.57
CA TYR A 75 -21.97 -0.98 1.57
C TYR A 75 -22.22 -1.92 0.40
N LYS A 76 -21.79 -1.52 -0.81
CA LYS A 76 -21.47 -2.50 -1.85
C LYS A 76 -20.17 -3.20 -1.47
N ILE A 77 -20.00 -4.44 -1.90
CA ILE A 77 -18.81 -5.26 -1.59
C ILE A 77 -17.49 -4.53 -1.91
N LYS A 78 -17.42 -3.82 -3.04
CA LYS A 78 -16.26 -3.01 -3.44
C LYS A 78 -15.97 -1.87 -2.46
N ASP A 79 -17.00 -1.13 -2.07
CA ASP A 79 -16.89 -0.01 -1.14
C ASP A 79 -16.53 -0.49 0.28
N LEU A 80 -17.01 -1.68 0.66
CA LEU A 80 -16.69 -2.31 1.93
C LEU A 80 -15.22 -2.72 2.01
N LEU A 81 -14.67 -3.32 0.95
CA LEU A 81 -13.24 -3.66 0.89
C LEU A 81 -12.37 -2.42 0.92
N GLN A 82 -12.71 -1.39 0.14
CA GLN A 82 -11.98 -0.12 0.16
C GLN A 82 -12.00 0.53 1.55
N HIS A 83 -13.13 0.45 2.26
CA HIS A 83 -13.24 0.88 3.64
C HIS A 83 -12.31 0.08 4.57
N ALA A 84 -12.33 -1.25 4.49
CA ALA A 84 -11.52 -2.11 5.34
C ALA A 84 -10.02 -1.91 5.12
N ASP A 85 -9.57 -1.89 3.85
CA ASP A 85 -8.15 -1.66 3.51
C ASP A 85 -7.69 -0.26 3.95
N GLY A 86 -8.52 0.76 3.71
CA GLY A 86 -8.18 2.13 4.10
C GLY A 86 -7.99 2.30 5.61
N ILE A 87 -8.73 1.54 6.43
CA ILE A 87 -8.55 1.53 7.89
C ILE A 87 -7.33 0.70 8.29
N GLY A 88 -7.10 -0.46 7.67
CA GLY A 88 -5.97 -1.33 7.95
C GLY A 88 -4.59 -0.69 7.65
N VAL A 89 -4.52 0.25 6.70
CA VAL A 89 -3.27 0.94 6.32
C VAL A 89 -3.05 2.26 7.08
N SER A 90 -4.10 2.91 7.57
CA SER A 90 -4.04 4.27 8.19
C SER A 90 -3.17 4.36 9.44
N SER A 91 -2.06 5.10 9.43
CA SER A 91 -1.14 5.34 10.56
C SER A 91 -1.54 6.48 11.50
N LYS A 92 -2.79 6.99 11.42
CA LYS A 92 -3.24 8.11 12.25
C LYS A 92 -3.23 7.77 13.75
N HIS A 93 -2.55 8.61 14.52
CA HIS A 93 -2.29 8.59 15.97
C HIS A 93 -3.49 8.39 16.93
N ARG A 94 -4.72 8.29 16.41
CA ARG A 94 -5.95 8.04 17.21
C ARG A 94 -6.55 6.64 16.99
N ARG A 95 -5.88 5.75 16.25
CA ARG A 95 -6.34 4.37 16.00
C ARG A 95 -5.34 3.38 16.59
N HIS A 96 -5.78 2.69 17.64
CA HIS A 96 -5.05 1.61 18.30
C HIS A 96 -4.74 0.48 17.30
N GLY A 97 -3.55 -0.13 17.36
CA GLY A 97 -3.09 -1.19 16.44
C GLY A 97 -4.10 -2.33 16.26
N ARG A 98 -4.81 -2.67 17.35
CA ARG A 98 -5.92 -3.62 17.35
C ARG A 98 -7.05 -3.29 16.36
N GLU A 99 -7.44 -2.03 16.21
CA GLU A 99 -8.48 -1.65 15.24
C GLU A 99 -8.01 -1.90 13.81
N ARG A 100 -6.72 -1.66 13.52
CA ARG A 100 -6.12 -1.85 12.19
C ARG A 100 -6.03 -3.34 11.85
N ALA A 101 -5.55 -4.15 12.80
CA ALA A 101 -5.51 -5.61 12.69
C ALA A 101 -6.90 -6.20 12.42
N ASN A 102 -7.93 -5.76 13.14
CA ASN A 102 -9.31 -6.20 12.92
C ASN A 102 -9.81 -5.93 11.48
N HIS A 103 -9.48 -4.77 10.92
CA HIS A 103 -9.89 -4.41 9.56
C HIS A 103 -9.06 -5.13 8.47
N ARG A 104 -7.77 -5.41 8.73
CA ARG A 104 -6.96 -6.28 7.85
C ARG A 104 -7.51 -7.71 7.83
N ALA A 105 -7.78 -8.27 9.01
CA ALA A 105 -8.42 -9.59 9.16
C ALA A 105 -9.75 -9.67 8.42
N PHE A 106 -10.56 -8.62 8.52
CA PHE A 106 -11.84 -8.54 7.83
C PHE A 106 -11.71 -8.53 6.30
N ALA A 107 -10.81 -7.73 5.77
CA ALA A 107 -10.58 -7.65 4.33
C ALA A 107 -10.05 -8.98 3.79
N ARG A 108 -9.15 -9.64 4.53
CA ARG A 108 -8.66 -10.99 4.24
C ARG A 108 -9.82 -11.99 4.22
N PHE A 109 -10.66 -12.02 5.27
CA PHE A 109 -11.82 -12.90 5.37
C PHE A 109 -12.75 -12.79 4.17
N VAL A 110 -13.15 -11.56 3.80
CA VAL A 110 -14.04 -11.33 2.65
C VAL A 110 -13.41 -11.83 1.34
N ARG A 111 -12.10 -11.69 1.15
CA ARG A 111 -11.38 -12.16 -0.05
C ARG A 111 -11.20 -13.67 -0.11
N THR A 112 -11.05 -14.33 1.04
CA THR A 112 -10.73 -15.77 1.12
C THR A 112 -11.94 -16.66 1.23
N GLU A 113 -13.04 -16.16 1.78
CA GLU A 113 -14.23 -16.96 2.04
C GLU A 113 -15.05 -17.21 0.76
N PRO A 114 -15.37 -18.49 0.43
CA PRO A 114 -16.12 -18.82 -0.77
C PRO A 114 -17.52 -18.18 -0.84
N SER A 115 -18.11 -17.84 0.30
CA SER A 115 -19.44 -17.22 0.38
C SER A 115 -19.52 -15.82 -0.24
N PHE A 116 -18.39 -15.14 -0.43
CA PHE A 116 -18.30 -13.84 -1.09
C PHE A 116 -17.78 -13.93 -2.53
N ALA A 117 -17.41 -15.12 -3.02
CA ALA A 117 -16.78 -15.28 -4.33
C ALA A 117 -17.64 -14.70 -5.46
N GLU A 118 -18.95 -14.94 -5.46
CA GLU A 118 -19.88 -14.39 -6.45
C GLU A 118 -19.94 -12.85 -6.43
N ASP A 119 -19.86 -12.24 -5.25
CA ASP A 119 -19.86 -10.79 -5.10
C ASP A 119 -18.54 -10.16 -5.59
N LEU A 120 -17.44 -10.92 -5.52
CA LEU A 120 -16.10 -10.47 -5.90
C LEU A 120 -15.82 -10.59 -7.41
N VAL A 121 -16.55 -11.43 -8.16
CA VAL A 121 -16.35 -11.66 -9.61
C VAL A 121 -16.47 -10.36 -10.43
N GLY A 122 -17.19 -9.36 -9.94
CA GLY A 122 -17.32 -8.04 -10.59
C GLY A 122 -16.23 -7.01 -10.26
N ILE A 123 -15.25 -7.35 -9.40
CA ILE A 123 -14.19 -6.43 -8.98
C ILE A 123 -12.91 -6.71 -9.79
N THR A 124 -12.80 -6.14 -10.98
CA THR A 124 -11.54 -6.13 -11.72
C THR A 124 -10.57 -5.13 -11.08
N GLY A 125 -9.49 -5.62 -10.46
CA GLY A 125 -8.32 -4.80 -10.08
C GLY A 125 -7.97 -4.73 -8.59
N ILE A 126 -7.84 -5.86 -7.87
CA ILE A 126 -7.16 -5.90 -6.56
C ILE A 126 -6.16 -7.06 -6.54
N GLN A 127 -4.93 -6.81 -6.09
CA GLN A 127 -3.89 -7.81 -5.84
C GLN A 127 -4.35 -8.82 -4.78
N GLY A 128 -4.05 -10.11 -5.00
CA GLY A 128 -4.28 -11.18 -4.02
C GLY A 128 -5.46 -12.11 -4.31
N ALA A 129 -5.65 -12.55 -5.57
CA ALA A 129 -6.46 -13.74 -5.86
C ALA A 129 -5.53 -14.95 -6.01
N ILE A 130 -5.57 -15.88 -5.06
CA ILE A 130 -4.90 -17.18 -5.20
C ILE A 130 -5.66 -17.99 -6.25
N LYS A 131 -4.94 -18.39 -7.29
CA LYS A 131 -5.41 -19.23 -8.39
C LYS A 131 -5.82 -20.61 -7.84
N PRO A 132 -7.04 -21.12 -8.10
CA PRO A 132 -7.38 -22.49 -7.74
C PRO A 132 -6.56 -23.45 -8.63
N THR A 133 -5.90 -24.41 -7.97
CA THR A 133 -5.20 -25.54 -8.58
C THR A 133 -6.16 -26.40 -9.41
N PRO A 134 -5.80 -26.82 -10.63
CA PRO A 134 -6.59 -27.79 -11.36
C PRO A 134 -6.33 -29.18 -10.78
N ALA A 135 -7.37 -29.80 -10.22
CA ALA A 135 -7.37 -31.22 -9.94
C ALA A 135 -7.54 -31.98 -11.27
N ASN A 136 -6.55 -32.83 -11.53
CA ASN A 136 -6.52 -33.77 -12.63
C ASN A 136 -7.61 -34.84 -12.44
N ARG A 137 -8.45 -35.08 -13.44
CA ARG A 137 -9.12 -36.37 -13.65
C ARG A 137 -9.28 -36.65 -15.14
N ASP A 138 -8.55 -37.66 -15.56
CA ASP A 138 -8.70 -38.38 -16.81
C ASP A 138 -10.14 -38.90 -17.00
N GLY A 139 -10.58 -38.87 -18.25
CA GLY A 139 -11.87 -39.38 -18.70
C GLY A 139 -12.03 -39.26 -20.21
N SER A 140 -11.25 -40.08 -20.92
CA SER A 140 -11.33 -40.31 -22.37
C SER A 140 -12.77 -40.67 -22.82
N THR A 141 -13.28 -40.02 -23.86
CA THR A 141 -13.97 -40.69 -24.99
C THR A 141 -13.88 -39.86 -26.27
N ASN A 142 -13.56 -40.56 -27.35
CA ASN A 142 -13.52 -40.08 -28.74
C ASN A 142 -14.93 -39.77 -29.28
N GLY A 143 -15.00 -38.89 -30.27
CA GLY A 143 -16.18 -38.71 -31.11
C GLY A 143 -15.98 -37.71 -32.24
N ASP A 144 -15.57 -38.20 -33.40
CA ASP A 144 -15.59 -37.49 -34.69
C ASP A 144 -17.01 -37.01 -35.06
N GLY A 145 -17.11 -35.80 -35.63
CA GLY A 145 -18.39 -35.24 -36.09
C GLY A 145 -18.22 -33.99 -36.95
N LYS A 146 -17.89 -34.21 -38.23
CA LYS A 146 -17.87 -33.21 -39.31
C LYS A 146 -19.29 -32.81 -39.75
N ALA A 147 -19.40 -31.59 -40.30
CA ALA A 147 -20.49 -31.00 -41.11
C ALA A 147 -21.56 -30.25 -40.29
N LYS A 148 -22.14 -29.12 -40.72
CA LYS A 148 -22.28 -28.53 -42.06
C LYS A 148 -22.74 -27.06 -41.91
N ALA A 149 -22.41 -26.24 -42.91
CA ALA A 149 -22.94 -24.90 -43.11
C ALA A 149 -24.45 -24.89 -43.43
N ASN A 150 -25.07 -23.72 -43.20
CA ASN A 150 -26.11 -23.02 -43.99
C ASN A 150 -26.35 -21.70 -43.22
N VAL A 151 -25.90 -20.52 -43.66
CA VAL A 151 -26.43 -19.67 -44.75
C VAL A 151 -27.93 -19.78 -44.90
N ASP A 152 -28.65 -18.76 -44.40
CA ASP A 152 -29.71 -18.09 -45.14
C ASP A 152 -29.90 -16.65 -44.65
N THR A 153 -30.15 -15.79 -45.64
CA THR A 153 -30.14 -14.33 -45.63
C THR A 153 -31.57 -13.80 -45.65
N ALA A 154 -31.88 -12.82 -44.79
CA ALA A 154 -32.83 -11.71 -44.99
C ALA A 154 -33.06 -11.05 -43.61
N GLY A 155 -33.09 -9.74 -43.42
CA GLY A 155 -32.89 -8.59 -44.27
C GLY A 155 -33.06 -7.34 -43.39
N SER A 156 -32.36 -6.28 -43.77
CA SER A 156 -32.70 -4.87 -43.53
C SER A 156 -32.89 -4.36 -42.09
N SER A 157 -31.90 -3.64 -41.58
CA SER A 157 -32.06 -2.19 -41.38
C SER A 157 -30.71 -1.56 -41.03
N SER A 158 -30.16 -0.83 -41.99
CA SER A 158 -28.97 0.01 -41.84
C SER A 158 -29.30 1.23 -40.99
N VAL A 159 -28.89 1.23 -39.72
CA VAL A 159 -28.62 2.47 -39.01
C VAL A 159 -27.13 2.77 -39.15
N ALA A 160 -26.83 3.78 -39.94
CA ALA A 160 -25.49 4.32 -40.11
C ALA A 160 -24.91 4.65 -38.72
N ALA A 161 -23.98 3.82 -38.26
CA ALA A 161 -23.11 4.19 -37.17
C ALA A 161 -22.34 5.42 -37.64
N LYS A 162 -22.68 6.59 -37.09
CA LYS A 162 -21.76 7.72 -37.08
C LYS A 162 -20.47 7.18 -36.48
N VAL A 163 -19.44 7.07 -37.32
CA VAL A 163 -18.05 6.88 -36.91
C VAL A 163 -17.81 7.94 -35.83
N GLY A 164 -17.74 7.49 -34.58
CA GLY A 164 -17.36 8.35 -33.48
C GLY A 164 -15.99 8.92 -33.79
N LEU A 165 -15.87 10.23 -33.66
CA LEU A 165 -14.59 10.95 -33.62
C LEU A 165 -13.58 10.13 -32.79
N PRO A 166 -12.29 10.09 -33.16
CA PRO A 166 -11.28 9.45 -32.32
C PRO A 166 -11.45 9.98 -30.90
N ARG A 167 -11.77 9.09 -29.96
CA ARG A 167 -11.91 9.45 -28.56
C ARG A 167 -10.56 10.04 -28.15
N GLU A 168 -10.48 11.35 -27.98
CA GLU A 168 -9.23 12.00 -27.60
C GLU A 168 -8.74 11.33 -26.32
N VAL A 169 -7.55 10.75 -26.38
CA VAL A 169 -6.96 10.08 -25.23
C VAL A 169 -6.67 11.16 -24.21
N GLU A 170 -7.25 11.02 -23.02
CA GLU A 170 -7.12 12.00 -21.95
C GLU A 170 -5.65 12.13 -21.55
N ARG A 171 -5.12 13.37 -21.62
CA ARG A 171 -3.76 13.70 -21.23
C ARG A 171 -3.78 14.65 -20.05
N PHE A 172 -2.86 14.40 -19.13
CA PHE A 172 -2.71 15.12 -17.88
C PHE A 172 -1.37 15.84 -17.87
N SER A 173 -1.31 16.97 -17.18
CA SER A 173 -0.04 17.62 -16.85
C SER A 173 0.75 16.75 -15.88
N TRP A 174 1.97 16.35 -16.28
CA TRP A 174 2.91 15.57 -15.47
C TRP A 174 4.17 16.38 -15.16
N PRO A 175 4.64 16.47 -13.89
CA PRO A 175 4.06 15.90 -12.67
C PRO A 175 2.64 16.41 -12.39
N TRP A 176 1.85 15.62 -11.64
CA TRP A 176 0.42 15.89 -11.45
C TRP A 176 0.18 17.28 -10.87
N ALA A 177 -0.75 18.01 -11.49
CA ALA A 177 -1.09 19.36 -11.11
C ALA A 177 -2.61 19.58 -11.13
N CYS A 178 -3.08 20.40 -10.19
CA CYS A 178 -4.44 20.93 -10.19
C CYS A 178 -4.40 22.45 -10.37
N VAL A 179 -5.42 22.97 -11.03
CA VAL A 179 -5.66 24.40 -11.17
C VAL A 179 -6.65 24.81 -10.09
N LEU A 180 -6.36 25.91 -9.41
CA LEU A 180 -7.31 26.64 -8.58
C LEU A 180 -7.59 27.98 -9.23
N ALA A 181 -8.85 28.39 -9.23
CA ALA A 181 -9.29 29.66 -9.78
C ALA A 181 -10.25 30.35 -8.81
N ALA A 182 -10.14 31.67 -8.69
CA ALA A 182 -11.03 32.48 -7.87
C ALA A 182 -11.37 33.79 -8.59
N GLY A 183 -12.49 34.39 -8.22
CA GLY A 183 -12.88 35.70 -8.78
C GLY A 183 -12.01 36.86 -8.29
N ALA A 184 -12.21 38.02 -8.91
CA ALA A 184 -11.61 39.29 -8.52
C ALA A 184 -11.73 39.53 -7.00
N GLY A 185 -10.64 40.01 -6.40
CA GLY A 185 -10.56 40.31 -4.97
C GLY A 185 -10.15 39.13 -4.07
N PHE A 186 -9.97 37.92 -4.60
CA PHE A 186 -9.42 36.81 -3.81
C PHE A 186 -7.90 36.97 -3.63
N ASN A 187 -7.43 36.91 -2.37
CA ASN A 187 -6.01 36.93 -2.07
C ASN A 187 -5.36 35.60 -2.50
N THR A 188 -4.40 35.68 -3.40
CA THR A 188 -3.64 34.54 -3.94
C THR A 188 -2.92 33.72 -2.86
N GLU A 189 -2.57 34.31 -1.72
CA GLU A 189 -1.91 33.59 -0.62
C GLU A 189 -2.88 32.66 0.13
N ASP A 190 -4.18 32.93 0.07
CA ASP A 190 -5.20 32.15 0.78
C ASP A 190 -5.57 30.85 0.07
N PHE A 191 -5.08 30.63 -1.16
CA PHE A 191 -5.28 29.36 -1.87
C PHE A 191 -4.76 28.16 -1.06
N ALA A 192 -3.63 28.32 -0.35
CA ALA A 192 -3.06 27.27 0.48
C ALA A 192 -4.05 26.78 1.56
N GLY A 193 -4.77 27.70 2.21
CA GLY A 193 -5.77 27.38 3.22
C GLY A 193 -6.94 26.55 2.66
N ARG A 194 -7.32 26.75 1.39
CA ARG A 194 -8.41 26.01 0.73
C ARG A 194 -8.07 24.56 0.43
N VAL A 195 -6.79 24.26 0.29
CA VAL A 195 -6.31 22.91 -0.04
C VAL A 195 -5.48 22.27 1.06
N ALA A 196 -5.36 22.92 2.22
CA ALA A 196 -4.62 22.41 3.39
C ALA A 196 -5.13 21.04 3.90
N MET A 197 -6.36 20.66 3.55
CA MET A 197 -6.92 19.35 3.89
C MET A 197 -6.37 18.20 3.03
N PHE A 198 -5.68 18.50 1.93
CA PHE A 198 -5.06 17.51 1.03
C PHE A 198 -3.55 17.40 1.34
N SER A 199 -2.97 16.21 1.15
CA SER A 199 -1.58 15.90 1.52
C SER A 199 -0.54 16.57 0.62
N SER A 200 0.59 16.99 1.23
CA SER A 200 1.84 17.41 0.58
C SER A 200 1.66 18.28 -0.66
N VAL A 201 0.97 19.40 -0.47
CA VAL A 201 0.55 20.34 -1.51
C VAL A 201 1.52 21.52 -1.57
N GLU A 202 2.22 21.68 -2.70
CA GLU A 202 2.83 22.98 -3.02
C GLU A 202 1.84 23.79 -3.84
N VAL A 203 1.41 24.94 -3.30
CA VAL A 203 0.53 25.88 -3.99
C VAL A 203 1.36 27.01 -4.55
N VAL A 204 1.33 27.17 -5.86
CA VAL A 204 2.05 28.23 -6.58
C VAL A 204 1.04 29.23 -7.11
N PRO A 205 0.89 30.41 -6.49
CA PRO A 205 0.03 31.44 -7.02
C PRO A 205 0.57 32.02 -8.33
N LEU A 206 -0.32 32.28 -9.27
CA LEU A 206 0.01 32.83 -10.58
C LEU A 206 -0.36 34.31 -10.63
N PHE A 207 0.65 35.15 -10.85
CA PHE A 207 0.48 36.60 -10.96
C PHE A 207 0.41 37.06 -12.41
N VAL A 208 -0.42 38.08 -12.66
CA VAL A 208 -0.49 38.80 -13.93
C VAL A 208 -0.09 40.24 -13.63
N ASP A 209 0.85 40.80 -14.38
CA ASP A 209 1.39 42.17 -14.17
C ASP A 209 0.42 43.29 -14.57
N GLU A 210 -0.87 43.00 -14.79
CA GLU A 210 -1.87 43.97 -15.25
C GLU A 210 -2.82 44.44 -14.13
N VAL A 211 -3.18 45.72 -14.20
CA VAL A 211 -3.75 46.53 -13.10
C VAL A 211 -5.17 46.11 -12.67
N GLU A 212 -5.85 45.26 -13.43
CA GLU A 212 -7.18 44.74 -13.09
C GLU A 212 -7.29 43.25 -13.44
N VAL A 213 -6.97 42.39 -12.47
CA VAL A 213 -7.08 40.94 -12.63
C VAL A 213 -8.51 40.50 -12.27
N ALA A 214 -9.30 40.16 -13.28
CA ALA A 214 -10.67 39.66 -13.11
C ALA A 214 -10.71 38.31 -12.35
N GLU A 215 -9.64 37.52 -12.43
CA GLU A 215 -9.58 36.16 -11.88
C GLU A 215 -8.16 35.82 -11.41
N THR A 216 -8.03 35.32 -10.19
CA THR A 216 -6.75 34.87 -9.66
C THR A 216 -6.63 33.36 -9.80
N PHE A 217 -5.43 32.90 -10.12
CA PHE A 217 -5.16 31.48 -10.32
C PHE A 217 -4.02 31.02 -9.42
N ALA A 218 -4.05 29.74 -9.04
CA ALA A 218 -2.91 29.05 -8.47
C ALA A 218 -2.80 27.64 -9.05
N VAL A 219 -1.58 27.12 -9.08
CA VAL A 219 -1.32 25.73 -9.48
C VAL A 219 -0.89 24.97 -8.25
N VAL A 220 -1.64 23.92 -7.95
CA VAL A 220 -1.30 22.94 -6.92
C VAL A 220 -0.44 21.86 -7.57
N ARG A 221 0.75 21.62 -7.04
CA ARG A 221 1.62 20.53 -7.48
C ARG A 221 1.61 19.40 -6.47
N PHE A 222 1.55 18.18 -6.99
CA PHE A 222 1.62 16.94 -6.22
C PHE A 222 2.91 16.18 -6.50
N THR A 223 3.10 15.09 -5.77
CA THR A 223 4.18 14.12 -5.98
C THR A 223 4.12 13.51 -7.38
N ASN A 224 5.23 12.98 -7.87
CA ASN A 224 5.40 12.43 -9.22
C ASN A 224 5.16 10.91 -9.27
N ASP A 225 4.20 10.41 -8.49
CA ASP A 225 3.86 9.00 -8.34
C ASP A 225 2.33 8.82 -8.33
N TRP A 226 1.83 7.59 -8.20
CA TRP A 226 0.38 7.34 -8.17
C TRP A 226 -0.31 7.93 -6.93
N SER A 227 0.42 8.18 -5.83
CA SER A 227 -0.16 8.86 -4.67
C SER A 227 -0.53 10.30 -5.02
N GLY A 228 0.32 11.01 -5.75
CA GLY A 228 0.03 12.36 -6.24
C GLY A 228 -1.16 12.43 -7.21
N PHE A 229 -1.35 11.38 -8.02
CA PHE A 229 -2.53 11.28 -8.89
C PHE A 229 -3.82 11.10 -8.09
N SER A 230 -3.78 10.23 -7.08
CA SER A 230 -4.90 9.99 -6.16
C SER A 230 -5.27 11.27 -5.40
N ASP A 231 -4.28 12.03 -4.94
CA ASP A 231 -4.49 13.29 -4.24
C ASP A 231 -5.09 14.36 -5.16
N ALA A 232 -4.59 14.47 -6.39
CA ALA A 232 -5.14 15.37 -7.42
C ALA A 232 -6.62 15.07 -7.72
N LEU A 233 -6.97 13.79 -7.90
CA LEU A 233 -8.36 13.37 -8.11
C LEU A 233 -9.23 13.59 -6.87
N THR A 234 -8.68 13.44 -5.67
CA THR A 234 -9.41 13.70 -4.42
C THR A 234 -9.77 15.18 -4.31
N LEU A 235 -8.83 16.07 -4.68
CA LEU A 235 -9.09 17.50 -4.78
C LEU A 235 -10.17 17.80 -5.82
N GLU A 236 -10.02 17.31 -7.05
CA GLU A 236 -11.01 17.56 -8.11
C GLU A 236 -12.41 17.06 -7.73
N ASN A 237 -12.52 15.89 -7.11
CA ASN A 237 -13.78 15.35 -6.63
C ASN A 237 -14.39 16.22 -5.53
N HIS A 238 -13.59 16.74 -4.60
CA HIS A 238 -14.05 17.65 -3.55
C HIS A 238 -14.69 18.90 -4.14
N PHE A 239 -14.02 19.56 -5.09
CA PHE A 239 -14.56 20.73 -5.77
C PHE A 239 -15.78 20.39 -6.66
N SER A 240 -15.74 19.27 -7.38
CA SER A 240 -16.84 18.83 -8.24
C SER A 240 -18.13 18.51 -7.47
N ILE A 241 -18.03 17.83 -6.32
CA ILE A 241 -19.19 17.51 -5.47
C ILE A 241 -19.82 18.80 -4.92
N ASN A 242 -18.99 19.79 -4.60
CA ASN A 242 -19.43 21.10 -4.09
C ASN A 242 -19.89 22.08 -5.17
N LYS A 243 -19.95 21.66 -6.45
CA LYS A 243 -20.31 22.54 -7.58
C LYS A 243 -19.35 23.71 -7.76
N LEU A 244 -18.07 23.42 -7.55
CA LEU A 244 -16.95 24.34 -7.67
C LEU A 244 -15.88 23.76 -8.63
N GLY A 245 -16.28 22.91 -9.58
CA GLY A 245 -15.38 22.35 -10.58
C GLY A 245 -15.17 23.29 -11.78
N LYS A 246 -14.38 22.82 -12.76
CA LYS A 246 -14.11 23.55 -14.01
C LYS A 246 -15.38 23.99 -14.74
N LYS A 247 -16.38 23.11 -14.81
CA LYS A 247 -17.66 23.39 -15.49
C LYS A 247 -18.39 24.56 -14.85
N GLU A 248 -18.44 24.60 -13.52
CA GLU A 248 -19.10 25.68 -12.80
C GLU A 248 -18.31 26.99 -12.88
N PHE A 249 -16.98 26.91 -12.93
CA PHE A 249 -16.12 28.06 -13.20
C PHE A 249 -16.40 28.67 -14.58
N GLU A 250 -16.43 27.86 -15.64
CA GLU A 250 -16.71 28.33 -17.00
C GLU A 250 -18.14 28.88 -17.17
N MET A 251 -19.13 28.29 -16.50
CA MET A 251 -20.51 28.78 -16.56
C MET A 251 -20.70 30.13 -15.88
N ARG A 252 -19.81 30.52 -14.95
CA ARG A 252 -19.88 31.79 -14.24
C ARG A 252 -19.66 33.00 -15.17
N ASP A 253 -18.84 32.83 -16.20
CA ASP A 253 -18.42 33.90 -17.12
C ASP A 253 -19.54 34.32 -18.11
N ASN A 254 -20.63 33.54 -18.20
CA ASN A 254 -21.74 33.79 -19.13
C ASN A 254 -22.77 34.85 -18.68
N GLY A 255 -22.43 35.73 -17.72
CA GLY A 255 -23.23 36.91 -17.37
C GLY A 255 -24.58 36.60 -16.71
N ILE A 256 -24.60 36.65 -15.37
CA ILE A 256 -25.70 36.83 -14.40
C ILE A 256 -25.28 36.02 -13.17
N GLY A 257 -24.54 36.66 -12.26
CA GLY A 257 -23.97 35.97 -11.10
C GLY A 257 -23.67 36.85 -9.89
N SER A 258 -23.88 38.16 -9.98
CA SER A 258 -24.10 39.00 -8.80
C SER A 258 -25.55 38.81 -8.35
N VAL A 259 -25.92 37.61 -7.91
CA VAL A 259 -27.08 37.48 -7.03
C VAL A 259 -26.64 38.03 -5.69
N GLU A 260 -27.06 39.27 -5.43
CA GLU A 260 -27.24 39.79 -4.08
C GLU A 260 -28.15 38.80 -3.34
N GLY A 261 -27.53 37.89 -2.60
CA GLY A 261 -28.18 37.05 -1.60
C GLY A 261 -28.12 37.79 -0.27
N ASP A 262 -29.30 38.10 0.26
CA ASP A 262 -29.55 38.65 1.59
C ASP A 262 -28.73 37.95 2.70
N GLY A 263 -27.84 38.70 3.36
CA GLY A 263 -27.21 38.35 4.64
C GLY A 263 -25.91 37.53 4.59
N GLY A 264 -24.77 38.21 4.75
CA GLY A 264 -23.48 37.62 5.14
C GLY A 264 -22.32 37.99 4.21
N GLU A 265 -21.22 38.45 4.80
CA GLU A 265 -19.98 38.87 4.14
C GLU A 265 -19.58 37.93 2.98
N GLY A 266 -19.52 38.49 1.76
CA GLY A 266 -19.40 37.75 0.51
C GLY A 266 -18.05 37.04 0.34
N GLU A 267 -17.96 35.78 0.75
CA GLU A 267 -16.79 34.95 0.52
C GLU A 267 -16.60 34.68 -0.99
N VAL A 268 -15.44 35.06 -1.53
CA VAL A 268 -15.11 34.81 -2.94
C VAL A 268 -14.96 33.30 -3.14
N LYS A 269 -15.79 32.73 -4.03
CA LYS A 269 -15.76 31.30 -4.35
C LYS A 269 -14.46 30.91 -5.05
N VAL A 270 -13.91 29.78 -4.61
CA VAL A 270 -12.74 29.13 -5.21
C VAL A 270 -13.18 27.87 -5.94
N TYR A 271 -12.62 27.66 -7.12
CA TYR A 271 -12.87 26.54 -8.00
C TYR A 271 -11.61 25.71 -8.16
N GLY A 272 -11.75 24.41 -8.44
CA GLY A 272 -10.61 23.50 -8.54
C GLY A 272 -10.83 22.31 -9.46
N TRP A 273 -9.82 21.97 -10.26
CA TRP A 273 -9.84 20.82 -11.17
C TRP A 273 -8.43 20.32 -11.49
N VAL A 274 -8.33 19.08 -11.99
CA VAL A 274 -7.06 18.50 -12.45
C VAL A 274 -6.67 19.11 -13.81
N ALA A 275 -5.40 19.51 -13.95
CA ALA A 275 -4.88 20.13 -15.16
C ALA A 275 -4.74 19.12 -16.31
N ARG A 276 -5.49 19.33 -17.39
CA ARG A 276 -5.53 18.48 -18.59
C ARG A 276 -4.98 19.20 -19.81
N ALA A 277 -5.02 18.52 -20.96
CA ALA A 277 -4.60 19.07 -22.26
C ALA A 277 -5.19 20.46 -22.55
N GLU A 278 -6.48 20.66 -22.29
CA GLU A 278 -7.14 21.96 -22.49
C GLU A 278 -6.51 23.09 -21.68
N ASP A 279 -6.15 22.83 -20.41
CA ASP A 279 -5.53 23.82 -19.54
C ASP A 279 -4.07 24.08 -19.95
N TYR A 280 -3.37 23.02 -20.36
CA TYR A 280 -1.98 23.08 -20.83
C TYR A 280 -1.83 23.85 -22.15
N ASP A 281 -2.75 23.63 -23.10
CA ASP A 281 -2.72 24.26 -24.43
C ASP A 281 -3.36 25.66 -24.42
N SER A 282 -4.08 26.02 -23.36
CA SER A 282 -4.68 27.34 -23.21
C SER A 282 -3.64 28.48 -23.30
N PRO A 283 -3.97 29.62 -23.92
CA PRO A 283 -3.12 30.81 -23.92
C PRO A 283 -3.08 31.54 -22.56
N SER A 284 -3.81 31.05 -21.55
CA SER A 284 -3.88 31.64 -20.21
C SER A 284 -2.56 31.60 -19.44
N VAL A 285 -2.53 32.28 -18.29
CA VAL A 285 -1.39 32.24 -17.35
C VAL A 285 -1.14 30.84 -16.83
N VAL A 286 -2.22 30.07 -16.64
CA VAL A 286 -2.20 28.66 -16.24
C VAL A 286 -1.50 27.84 -17.33
N GLY A 287 -1.92 27.95 -18.59
CA GLY A 287 -1.30 27.19 -19.69
C GLY A 287 0.17 27.55 -19.89
N ARG A 288 0.54 28.83 -19.76
CA ARG A 288 1.96 29.25 -19.78
C ARG A 288 2.78 28.61 -18.66
N PHE A 289 2.24 28.57 -17.44
CA PHE A 289 2.91 27.93 -16.31
C PHE A 289 3.07 26.42 -16.53
N LEU A 290 1.99 25.74 -16.93
CA LEU A 290 1.99 24.29 -17.16
C LEU A 290 3.02 23.91 -18.23
N ARG A 291 3.06 24.61 -19.38
CA ARG A 291 4.06 24.35 -20.43
C ARG A 291 5.51 24.48 -19.97
N LYS A 292 5.79 25.32 -18.97
CA LYS A 292 7.14 25.53 -18.44
C LYS A 292 7.55 24.48 -17.40
N HIS A 293 6.60 23.93 -16.66
CA HIS A 293 6.87 23.09 -15.48
C HIS A 293 6.37 21.65 -15.58
N THR A 294 5.53 21.34 -16.58
CA THR A 294 4.96 20.01 -16.80
C THR A 294 5.06 19.59 -18.26
N VAL A 295 4.79 18.32 -18.51
CA VAL A 295 4.63 17.71 -19.84
C VAL A 295 3.30 16.97 -19.89
N LEU A 296 2.61 17.00 -21.02
CA LEU A 296 1.39 16.21 -21.18
C LEU A 296 1.74 14.72 -21.30
N LYS A 297 1.10 13.90 -20.46
CA LYS A 297 1.22 12.44 -20.51
C LYS A 297 -0.14 11.77 -20.40
N THR A 298 -0.24 10.58 -20.97
CA THR A 298 -1.37 9.67 -20.73
C THR A 298 -1.11 8.82 -19.48
N ILE A 299 -2.17 8.29 -18.87
CA ILE A 299 -2.07 7.33 -17.76
C ILE A 299 -1.22 6.12 -18.19
N ASP A 300 -1.46 5.60 -19.40
CA ASP A 300 -0.73 4.46 -19.95
C ASP A 300 0.77 4.72 -20.10
N GLU A 301 1.16 5.92 -20.56
CA GLU A 301 2.56 6.32 -20.64
C GLU A 301 3.23 6.37 -19.26
N VAL A 302 2.56 6.95 -18.26
CA VAL A 302 3.07 7.01 -16.89
C VAL A 302 3.24 5.58 -16.34
N SER A 303 2.19 4.75 -16.43
CA SER A 303 2.22 3.35 -15.97
C SER A 303 3.34 2.56 -16.63
N LYS A 304 3.51 2.70 -17.95
CA LYS A 304 4.56 2.02 -18.70
C LYS A 304 5.96 2.43 -18.21
N THR A 305 6.21 3.73 -18.08
CA THR A 305 7.52 4.22 -17.63
C THR A 305 7.88 3.78 -16.21
N GLU A 306 6.90 3.60 -15.34
CA GLU A 306 7.13 3.11 -13.97
C GLU A 306 7.39 1.60 -13.94
N LEU A 307 6.65 0.82 -14.73
CA LEU A 307 6.89 -0.61 -14.89
C LEU A 307 8.30 -0.88 -15.46
N GLU A 308 8.74 -0.09 -16.43
CA GLU A 308 10.09 -0.21 -17.01
C GLU A 308 11.18 0.07 -15.96
N LYS A 309 11.04 1.15 -15.17
CA LYS A 309 11.99 1.47 -14.09
C LYS A 309 12.02 0.41 -12.99
N SER A 310 10.86 -0.11 -12.61
CA SER A 310 10.75 -1.20 -11.63
C SER A 310 11.40 -2.47 -12.17
N GLY A 311 11.14 -2.81 -13.43
CA GLY A 311 11.75 -3.96 -14.11
C GLY A 311 13.27 -3.87 -14.19
N GLU A 312 13.83 -2.69 -14.50
CA GLU A 312 15.28 -2.46 -14.49
C GLU A 312 15.89 -2.69 -13.10
N MET A 313 15.26 -2.17 -12.05
CA MET A 313 15.72 -2.38 -10.68
C MET A 313 15.69 -3.86 -10.28
N VAL A 314 14.61 -4.57 -10.63
CA VAL A 314 14.48 -6.01 -10.39
C VAL A 314 15.57 -6.79 -11.12
N ALA A 315 15.88 -6.44 -12.38
CA ALA A 315 16.93 -7.09 -13.16
C ALA A 315 18.34 -6.89 -12.55
N ILE A 316 18.62 -5.67 -12.06
CA ILE A 316 19.88 -5.36 -11.35
C ILE A 316 19.99 -6.21 -10.07
N LEU A 317 18.92 -6.28 -9.28
CA LEU A 317 18.90 -7.07 -8.05
C LEU A 317 19.03 -8.58 -8.32
N ALA A 318 18.35 -9.10 -9.35
CA ALA A 318 18.47 -10.49 -9.78
C ALA A 318 19.92 -10.84 -10.16
N SER A 319 20.57 -9.98 -10.95
CA SER A 319 21.98 -10.15 -11.32
C SER A 319 22.89 -10.20 -10.09
N LYS A 320 22.63 -9.36 -9.08
CA LYS A 320 23.36 -9.35 -7.82
C LYS A 320 23.13 -10.62 -6.99
N ILE A 321 21.91 -11.17 -7.00
CA ILE A 321 21.59 -12.45 -6.35
C ILE A 321 22.36 -13.59 -7.03
N GLU A 322 22.37 -13.62 -8.37
CA GLU A 322 23.10 -14.65 -9.13
C GLU A 322 24.61 -14.63 -8.85
N GLU A 323 25.21 -13.44 -8.78
CA GLU A 323 26.62 -13.28 -8.43
C GLU A 323 26.90 -13.83 -7.01
N LYS A 324 26.06 -13.49 -6.04
CA LYS A 324 26.19 -13.96 -4.66
C LYS A 324 26.00 -15.47 -4.55
N ASN A 325 25.05 -16.03 -5.26
CA ASN A 325 24.83 -17.48 -5.31
C ASN A 325 26.02 -18.22 -5.91
N ARG A 326 26.64 -17.67 -6.97
CA ARG A 326 27.85 -18.23 -7.57
C ARG A 326 29.03 -18.20 -6.59
N HIS A 327 29.20 -17.11 -5.87
CA HIS A 327 30.25 -16.99 -4.84
C HIS A 327 30.04 -17.99 -3.70
N LEU A 328 28.80 -18.20 -3.26
CA LEU A 328 28.47 -19.21 -2.25
C LEU A 328 28.81 -20.63 -2.72
N GLN A 329 28.48 -20.98 -3.97
CA GLN A 329 28.84 -22.27 -4.55
C GLN A 329 30.36 -22.46 -4.63
N ASP A 330 31.11 -21.44 -5.04
CA ASP A 330 32.59 -21.50 -5.06
C ASP A 330 33.16 -21.74 -3.65
N LEU A 331 32.66 -21.05 -2.63
CA LEU A 331 33.06 -21.28 -1.24
C LEU A 331 32.72 -22.69 -0.75
N GLU A 332 31.54 -23.21 -1.09
CA GLU A 332 31.14 -24.57 -0.74
C GLU A 332 32.06 -25.62 -1.37
N THR A 333 32.39 -25.46 -2.67
CA THR A 333 33.32 -26.38 -3.35
C THR A 333 34.72 -26.34 -2.73
N LYS A 334 35.23 -25.15 -2.37
CA LYS A 334 36.50 -24.99 -1.66
C LYS A 334 36.47 -25.64 -0.29
N LYS A 335 35.39 -25.45 0.48
CA LYS A 335 35.21 -26.09 1.80
C LYS A 335 35.30 -27.61 1.67
N ASN A 336 34.53 -28.18 0.74
CA ASN A 336 34.50 -29.62 0.51
C ASN A 336 35.88 -30.16 0.08
N ALA A 337 36.61 -29.41 -0.76
CA ALA A 337 37.98 -29.76 -1.14
C ALA A 337 38.95 -29.74 0.05
N THR A 338 38.86 -28.74 0.93
CA THR A 338 39.69 -28.65 2.14
C THR A 338 39.36 -29.77 3.13
N GLU A 339 38.09 -30.11 3.30
CA GLU A 339 37.62 -31.18 4.17
C GLU A 339 38.18 -32.54 3.72
N LEU A 340 38.11 -32.84 2.42
CA LEU A 340 38.72 -34.04 1.84
C LEU A 340 40.24 -34.09 2.02
N SER A 341 40.93 -32.95 1.93
CA SER A 341 42.37 -32.88 2.17
C SER A 341 42.72 -33.13 3.64
N ILE A 342 41.92 -32.59 4.57
CA ILE A 342 42.10 -32.79 6.01
C ILE A 342 41.91 -34.27 6.34
N SER A 343 40.83 -34.92 5.88
CA SER A 343 40.59 -36.34 6.17
C SER A 343 41.71 -37.26 5.66
N ARG A 344 42.32 -36.94 4.52
CA ARG A 344 43.50 -37.67 4.00
C ARG A 344 44.71 -37.52 4.91
N LEU A 345 45.03 -36.29 5.32
CA LEU A 345 46.15 -36.02 6.22
C LEU A 345 45.95 -36.69 7.59
N GLU A 346 44.72 -36.71 8.10
CA GLU A 346 44.38 -37.41 9.34
C GLU A 346 44.58 -38.92 9.21
N GLU A 347 44.23 -39.52 8.06
CA GLU A 347 44.46 -40.95 7.82
C GLU A 347 45.94 -41.30 7.75
N ASP A 348 46.73 -40.51 7.03
CA ASP A 348 48.19 -40.70 6.96
C ASP A 348 48.84 -40.53 8.34
N ASN A 349 48.35 -39.57 9.14
CA ASN A 349 48.80 -39.36 10.50
C ASN A 349 48.45 -40.56 11.41
N ARG A 350 47.23 -41.11 11.31
CA ARG A 350 46.86 -42.37 12.02
C ARG A 350 47.80 -43.52 11.67
N LYS A 351 48.08 -43.74 10.38
CA LYS A 351 49.00 -44.79 9.91
C LYS A 351 50.42 -44.60 10.46
N LEU A 352 50.92 -43.37 10.49
CA LEU A 352 52.23 -43.06 11.07
C LEU A 352 52.29 -43.36 12.57
N HIS A 353 51.26 -42.97 13.33
CA HIS A 353 51.17 -43.28 14.76
C HIS A 353 51.12 -44.79 15.03
N GLU A 354 50.35 -45.55 14.24
CA GLU A 354 50.28 -47.01 14.35
C GLU A 354 51.64 -47.66 14.07
N ALA A 355 52.30 -47.29 12.96
CA ALA A 355 53.61 -47.81 12.60
C ALA A 355 54.69 -47.52 13.67
N TYR A 356 54.66 -46.32 14.24
CA TYR A 356 55.55 -45.94 15.34
C TYR A 356 55.32 -46.79 16.59
N ASN A 357 54.06 -46.97 16.99
CA ASN A 357 53.69 -47.78 18.14
C ASN A 357 54.08 -49.26 17.95
N GLU A 358 53.85 -49.82 16.76
CA GLU A 358 54.32 -51.17 16.43
C GLU A 358 55.84 -51.30 16.54
N GLY A 359 56.59 -50.31 16.06
CA GLY A 359 58.04 -50.26 16.15
C GLY A 359 58.54 -50.30 17.59
N LEU A 360 57.90 -49.52 18.47
CA LEU A 360 58.17 -49.53 19.91
C LEU A 360 57.91 -50.91 20.53
N VAL A 361 56.77 -51.54 20.22
CA VAL A 361 56.42 -52.88 20.73
C VAL A 361 57.43 -53.92 20.26
N LYS A 362 57.79 -53.91 18.97
CA LYS A 362 58.78 -54.84 18.40
C LYS A 362 60.15 -54.69 19.09
N MET A 363 60.58 -53.46 19.35
CA MET A 363 61.83 -53.18 20.06
C MET A 363 61.80 -53.75 21.48
N LEU A 364 60.75 -53.45 22.26
CA LEU A 364 60.59 -53.94 23.64
C LEU A 364 60.54 -55.48 23.72
N CYS A 365 59.79 -56.13 22.83
CA CYS A 365 59.76 -57.60 22.74
C CYS A 365 61.13 -58.18 22.37
N GLY A 366 61.88 -57.52 21.48
CA GLY A 366 63.25 -57.91 21.11
C GLY A 366 64.21 -57.86 22.30
N PHE A 367 64.20 -56.77 23.06
CA PHE A 367 64.99 -56.64 24.29
C PHE A 367 64.65 -57.74 25.31
N SER A 368 63.36 -58.00 25.54
CA SER A 368 62.93 -59.04 26.50
C SER A 368 63.38 -60.45 26.09
N LYS A 369 63.37 -60.79 24.79
CA LYS A 369 63.87 -62.07 24.29
C LYS A 369 65.38 -62.22 24.48
N ARG A 370 66.14 -61.13 24.28
CA ARG A 370 67.60 -61.12 24.36
C ARG A 370 68.13 -61.17 25.80
N MET A 371 67.34 -60.78 26.79
CA MET A 371 67.68 -60.93 28.22
C MET A 371 67.38 -62.32 28.78
N LYS A 372 66.67 -63.19 28.04
CA LYS A 372 66.30 -64.55 28.46
C LYS A 372 67.18 -65.65 27.86
N THR A 373 68.08 -65.29 26.96
CA THR A 373 69.14 -66.12 26.38
C THR A 373 70.46 -65.73 26.98
#